data_AF-A0A371FN39-F1
#
_entry.id   AF-A0A371FN39-F1
#
_cell.length_a   1.000
_cell.length_b   1.000
_cell.length_c   1.000
_cell.angle_alpha   90.00
_cell.angle_beta   90.00
_cell.angle_gamma   90.00
#
_symmetry.space_group_name_H-M   'P 1'
#
loop_
_entity.id
_entity.type
_entity.pdbx_description
1 polymer ?
#
loop_
_entity_poly.entity_id
_entity_poly.type
_entity_poly.pdbx_seq_one_letter_code
_entity_poly.pdbx_strand_id
1 'polypeptide(L)'
;MVPSPLSNYALLFVSCTFLLNFLTISVSALNIGVETTGITVSLSKECSRKCESSFCSVAPLLRYGKYCGLLYSGCPGERPCDGLDACCMKHDKCVQAKNDDYLSQECSKTFINCLQKFKNSRGPTFKGNTCQVDDVIEVINVVMEAALLAGRVLHKP
;
A
#
# COMPACT_ATOMS: atom_id res chain seq x y z
N MET A 1 -27.91 -57.80 -1.42
CA MET A 1 -28.13 -56.68 -2.37
C MET A 1 -26.77 -56.14 -2.76
N VAL A 2 -26.35 -56.41 -4.00
CA VAL A 2 -25.04 -56.02 -4.55
C VAL A 2 -25.20 -54.61 -5.15
N PRO A 3 -24.38 -53.62 -4.77
CA PRO A 3 -24.46 -52.29 -5.37
C PRO A 3 -24.05 -52.37 -6.84
N SER A 4 -24.91 -51.86 -7.71
CA SER A 4 -24.72 -51.84 -9.16
C SER A 4 -23.51 -50.99 -9.58
N PRO A 5 -22.72 -51.41 -10.58
CA PRO A 5 -21.49 -50.73 -11.02
C PRO A 5 -21.73 -49.31 -11.55
N LEU A 6 -22.97 -48.94 -11.88
CA LEU A 6 -23.35 -47.58 -12.29
C LEU A 6 -23.08 -46.51 -11.21
N SER A 7 -23.14 -46.88 -9.92
CA SER A 7 -23.01 -45.92 -8.81
C SER A 7 -21.58 -45.37 -8.67
N ASN A 8 -20.57 -46.22 -8.89
CA ASN A 8 -19.17 -45.84 -8.78
C ASN A 8 -18.71 -44.96 -9.96
N TYR A 9 -19.25 -45.20 -11.16
CA TYR A 9 -18.99 -44.35 -12.33
C TYR A 9 -19.62 -42.97 -12.19
N ALA A 10 -20.80 -42.87 -11.58
CA ALA A 10 -21.44 -41.59 -11.28
C ALA A 10 -20.63 -40.77 -10.26
N LEU A 11 -20.10 -41.40 -9.20
CA LEU A 11 -19.25 -40.74 -8.21
C LEU A 11 -17.92 -40.24 -8.80
N LEU A 12 -17.30 -41.04 -9.69
CA LEU A 12 -16.09 -40.66 -10.42
C LEU A 12 -16.34 -39.48 -11.39
N PHE A 13 -17.48 -39.46 -12.08
CA PHE A 13 -17.87 -38.36 -12.95
C PHE A 13 -18.10 -37.06 -12.16
N VAL A 14 -18.81 -37.13 -11.02
CA VAL A 14 -19.07 -35.96 -10.17
C VAL A 14 -17.75 -35.42 -9.59
N SER A 15 -16.85 -36.29 -9.13
CA SER A 15 -15.53 -35.89 -8.62
C SER A 15 -14.65 -35.23 -9.71
N CYS A 16 -14.68 -35.76 -10.93
CA CYS A 16 -13.90 -35.22 -12.04
C CYS A 16 -14.42 -33.85 -12.52
N THR A 17 -15.75 -33.67 -12.57
CA THR A 17 -16.35 -32.36 -12.91
C THR A 17 -16.10 -31.30 -11.82
N PHE A 18 -16.08 -31.68 -10.54
CA PHE A 18 -15.79 -30.75 -9.44
C PHE A 18 -14.31 -30.27 -9.49
N LEU A 19 -13.37 -31.16 -9.81
CA LEU A 19 -11.96 -30.81 -9.99
C LEU A 19 -11.71 -29.93 -11.22
N LEU A 20 -12.44 -30.15 -12.32
CA LEU A 20 -12.36 -29.29 -13.51
C LEU A 20 -12.94 -27.89 -13.25
N ASN A 21 -13.98 -27.76 -12.42
CA ASN A 21 -14.54 -26.45 -12.03
C ASN A 21 -13.60 -25.64 -11.10
N PHE A 22 -12.77 -26.32 -10.29
CA PHE A 22 -11.75 -25.64 -9.47
C PHE A 22 -10.55 -25.14 -10.29
N LEU A 23 -10.27 -25.73 -11.45
CA LEU A 23 -9.26 -25.24 -12.39
C LEU A 23 -9.75 -24.06 -13.25
N THR A 24 -11.07 -23.85 -13.33
CA THR A 24 -11.70 -22.73 -14.05
C THR A 24 -12.08 -21.56 -13.17
N ILE A 25 -11.67 -21.54 -11.90
CA ILE A 25 -11.68 -20.28 -11.14
C ILE A 25 -10.64 -19.41 -11.82
N SER A 26 -11.09 -18.56 -12.74
CA SER A 26 -10.29 -17.45 -13.24
C SER A 26 -9.76 -16.74 -12.01
N VAL A 27 -8.47 -16.91 -11.77
CA VAL A 27 -7.71 -16.01 -10.93
C VAL A 27 -7.75 -14.70 -11.69
N SER A 28 -8.82 -13.93 -11.48
CA SER A 28 -8.78 -12.49 -11.64
C SER A 28 -7.84 -12.02 -10.55
N ALA A 29 -6.54 -12.27 -10.75
CA ALA A 29 -5.50 -11.56 -10.07
C ALA A 29 -5.83 -10.09 -10.31
N LEU A 30 -5.99 -9.32 -9.25
CA LEU A 30 -6.07 -7.87 -9.35
C LEU A 30 -4.67 -7.42 -9.78
N ASN A 31 -4.41 -7.51 -11.08
CA ASN A 31 -3.18 -7.08 -11.69
C ASN A 31 -3.25 -5.56 -11.73
N ILE A 32 -2.78 -4.91 -10.66
CA ILE A 32 -2.33 -3.51 -10.73
C ILE A 32 -0.95 -3.51 -11.39
N GLY A 33 -0.83 -4.22 -12.51
CA GLY A 33 0.29 -4.17 -13.43
C GLY A 33 -0.11 -3.17 -14.49
N VAL A 34 0.55 -2.02 -14.48
CA VAL A 34 0.42 -1.03 -15.56
C VAL A 34 0.98 -1.68 -16.84
N GLU A 35 0.12 -2.36 -17.59
CA GLU A 35 0.47 -2.90 -18.91
C GLU A 35 0.57 -1.72 -19.87
N THR A 36 1.79 -1.37 -20.25
CA THR A 36 2.13 -0.29 -21.18
C THR A 36 1.80 -0.69 -22.62
N THR A 37 0.52 -0.93 -22.91
CA THR A 37 0.01 -1.15 -24.27
C THR A 37 -0.33 0.17 -24.94
N GLY A 38 0.65 1.03 -25.20
CA GLY A 38 0.54 2.15 -26.16
C GLY A 38 -0.52 3.23 -25.88
N ILE A 39 -1.38 3.07 -24.88
CA ILE A 39 -2.11 4.15 -24.22
C ILE A 39 -1.07 4.79 -23.32
N THR A 40 -0.70 6.03 -23.60
CA THR A 40 -0.14 6.89 -22.58
C THR A 40 -1.22 7.02 -21.50
N VAL A 41 -1.26 6.06 -20.56
CA VAL A 41 -1.84 6.30 -19.26
C VAL A 41 -0.90 7.31 -18.65
N SER A 42 -1.14 8.57 -19.00
CA SER A 42 -0.88 9.68 -18.10
C SER A 42 -1.61 9.26 -16.84
N LEU A 43 -0.91 8.57 -15.93
CA LEU A 43 -1.22 8.63 -14.52
C LEU A 43 -1.20 10.14 -14.30
N SER A 44 -2.37 10.77 -14.35
CA SER A 44 -2.46 12.16 -13.97
C SER A 44 -1.85 12.14 -12.58
N LYS A 45 -0.65 12.72 -12.46
CA LYS A 45 0.03 12.89 -11.18
C LYS A 45 -0.83 13.92 -10.46
N GLU A 46 -2.01 13.50 -10.06
CA GLU A 46 -2.93 14.27 -9.25
C GLU A 46 -2.24 14.36 -7.91
N CYS A 47 -1.46 15.43 -7.82
CA CYS A 47 -0.78 15.80 -6.62
C CYS A 47 -1.77 16.57 -5.74
N SER A 48 -1.63 16.41 -4.43
CA SER A 48 -2.54 17.06 -3.49
C SER A 48 -2.11 18.49 -3.19
N ARG A 49 -3.09 19.39 -3.13
CA ARG A 49 -2.97 20.73 -2.52
C ARG A 49 -3.77 20.87 -1.23
N LYS A 50 -4.46 19.79 -0.81
CA LYS A 50 -5.39 19.79 0.31
C LYS A 50 -4.90 18.88 1.42
N CYS A 51 -5.07 19.32 2.66
CA CYS A 51 -4.80 18.49 3.83
C CYS A 51 -5.96 17.51 4.01
N GLU A 52 -5.75 16.26 3.60
CA GLU A 52 -6.73 15.18 3.74
C GLU A 52 -6.59 14.48 5.10
N SER A 53 -7.67 13.86 5.56
CA SER A 53 -7.69 13.03 6.78
C SER A 53 -8.71 11.90 6.62
N SER A 54 -8.56 11.13 5.54
CA SER A 54 -9.47 10.06 5.14
C SER A 54 -8.81 8.69 5.27
N PHE A 55 -9.62 7.67 5.60
CA PHE A 55 -9.16 6.27 5.71
C PHE A 55 -7.99 6.10 6.70
N CYS A 56 -8.05 6.82 7.83
CA CYS A 56 -6.97 6.95 8.82
C CYS A 56 -6.37 5.64 9.31
N SER A 57 -7.18 4.56 9.33
CA SER A 57 -6.78 3.25 9.85
C SER A 57 -6.66 2.17 8.75
N VAL A 58 -6.74 2.55 7.47
CA VAL A 58 -6.76 1.62 6.33
C VAL A 58 -5.57 1.91 5.42
N ALA A 59 -4.42 1.27 5.70
CA ALA A 59 -3.14 1.52 5.02
C ALA A 59 -3.23 1.69 3.48
N PRO A 60 -3.92 0.81 2.72
CA PRO A 60 -3.98 0.95 1.26
C PRO A 60 -4.74 2.19 0.75
N LEU A 61 -5.63 2.75 1.56
CA LEU A 61 -6.50 3.89 1.18
C LEU A 61 -6.18 5.17 1.96
N LEU A 62 -5.29 5.09 2.95
CA LEU A 62 -4.93 6.17 3.85
C LEU A 62 -4.48 7.40 3.05
N ARG A 63 -5.12 8.54 3.30
CA ARG A 63 -4.67 9.86 2.86
C ARG A 63 -4.67 10.80 4.04
N TYR A 64 -3.47 11.16 4.48
CA TYR A 64 -3.24 12.09 5.57
C TYR A 64 -2.37 13.26 5.09
N GLY A 65 -2.79 14.48 5.39
CA GLY A 65 -2.13 15.68 4.90
C GLY A 65 -2.09 15.70 3.37
N LYS A 66 -0.97 16.13 2.80
CA LYS A 66 -0.75 16.17 1.34
C LYS A 66 0.15 15.03 0.85
N TYR A 67 0.91 14.39 1.74
CA TYR A 67 2.01 13.50 1.38
C TYR A 67 1.92 12.10 1.98
N CYS A 68 1.10 11.86 3.00
CA CYS A 68 1.02 10.52 3.59
C CYS A 68 -0.07 9.68 2.88
N GLY A 69 0.36 8.76 2.02
CA GLY A 69 -0.51 7.76 1.39
C GLY A 69 0.19 6.97 0.30
N LEU A 70 -0.36 5.82 -0.05
CA LEU A 70 0.17 5.01 -1.16
C LEU A 70 -0.14 5.68 -2.50
N LEU A 71 0.89 5.91 -3.32
CA LEU A 71 0.76 6.59 -4.62
C LEU A 71 0.05 7.95 -4.52
N TYR A 72 0.21 8.63 -3.37
CA TYR A 72 -0.41 9.90 -3.05
C TYR A 72 0.68 10.85 -2.55
N SER A 73 0.82 12.02 -3.17
CA SER A 73 1.84 13.00 -2.79
C SER A 73 1.39 14.42 -3.09
N GLY A 74 2.03 15.42 -2.48
CA GLY A 74 1.67 16.82 -2.62
C GLY A 74 2.27 17.48 -3.87
N CYS A 75 1.64 18.54 -4.35
CA CYS A 75 2.11 19.24 -5.54
C CYS A 75 3.46 19.94 -5.33
N PRO A 76 4.23 20.18 -6.41
CA PRO A 76 5.43 21.00 -6.34
C PRO A 76 5.16 22.35 -5.67
N GLY A 77 5.97 22.69 -4.65
CA GLY A 77 5.84 23.94 -3.90
C GLY A 77 4.86 23.91 -2.74
N GLU A 78 4.04 22.86 -2.61
CA GLU A 78 3.16 22.72 -1.45
C GLU A 78 3.96 22.50 -0.16
N ARG A 79 3.50 23.13 0.92
CA ARG A 79 4.02 22.88 2.27
C ARG A 79 3.25 21.72 2.92
N PRO A 80 3.91 20.90 3.74
CA PRO A 80 3.24 19.87 4.51
C PRO A 80 2.26 20.51 5.50
N CYS A 81 1.18 19.78 5.80
CA CYS A 81 0.11 20.23 6.67
C CYS A 81 0.54 20.30 8.15
N ASP A 82 1.40 19.38 8.58
CA ASP A 82 1.97 19.33 9.93
C ASP A 82 3.32 18.59 9.94
N GLY A 83 3.83 18.27 11.14
CA GLY A 83 5.11 17.56 11.28
C GLY A 83 5.09 16.10 10.82
N LEU A 84 3.94 15.43 10.88
CA LEU A 84 3.78 14.06 10.36
C LEU A 84 3.80 14.06 8.83
N ASP A 85 3.04 14.96 8.22
CA ASP A 85 2.99 15.16 6.78
C ASP A 85 4.37 15.59 6.22
N ALA A 86 5.16 16.31 7.01
CA ALA A 86 6.55 16.63 6.66
C ALA A 86 7.47 15.41 6.63
N CYS A 87 7.23 14.39 7.46
CA CYS A 87 7.94 13.11 7.39
C CYS A 87 7.60 12.39 6.08
N CYS A 88 6.33 12.35 5.70
CA CYS A 88 5.88 11.72 4.45
C CYS A 88 6.45 12.44 3.23
N MET A 89 6.42 13.79 3.19
CA MET A 89 7.04 14.56 2.11
C MET A 89 8.53 14.23 1.93
N LYS A 90 9.28 14.03 3.03
CA LYS A 90 10.70 13.65 2.97
C LYS A 90 10.88 12.23 2.46
N HIS A 91 10.01 11.32 2.87
CA HIS A 91 10.01 9.94 2.39
C HIS A 91 9.77 9.88 0.87
N ASP A 92 8.73 10.54 0.37
CA ASP A 92 8.41 10.58 -1.06
C ASP A 92 9.58 11.10 -1.90
N LYS A 93 10.20 12.19 -1.45
CA LYS A 93 11.40 12.76 -2.10
C LYS A 93 12.58 11.79 -2.07
N CYS A 94 12.76 11.04 -0.98
CA CYS A 94 13.80 10.03 -0.87
C CYS A 94 13.57 8.91 -1.89
N VAL A 95 12.35 8.36 -1.95
CA VAL A 95 11.97 7.30 -2.89
C VAL A 95 12.18 7.77 -4.33
N GLN A 96 11.73 8.98 -4.66
CA GLN A 96 11.94 9.58 -5.99
C GLN A 96 13.43 9.69 -6.33
N ALA A 97 14.27 10.12 -5.38
CA ALA A 97 15.73 10.22 -5.57
C ALA A 97 16.42 8.85 -5.70
N LYS A 98 15.74 7.76 -5.34
CA LYS A 98 16.22 6.37 -5.46
C LYS A 98 15.58 5.64 -6.65
N ASN A 99 15.17 6.36 -7.69
CA ASN A 99 14.52 5.81 -8.88
C ASN A 99 13.18 5.11 -8.55
N ASP A 100 12.38 5.74 -7.71
CA ASP A 100 11.08 5.23 -7.27
C ASP A 100 11.15 3.88 -6.51
N ASP A 101 12.30 3.58 -5.88
CA ASP A 101 12.50 2.39 -5.03
C ASP A 101 11.84 2.57 -3.65
N TYR A 102 10.58 2.12 -3.54
CA TYR A 102 9.83 2.06 -2.28
C TYR A 102 10.39 1.05 -1.26
N LEU A 103 11.28 0.14 -1.67
CA LEU A 103 11.93 -0.83 -0.78
C LEU A 103 13.32 -0.36 -0.33
N SER A 104 13.66 0.90 -0.62
CA SER A 104 14.90 1.50 -0.14
C SER A 104 14.96 1.45 1.39
N GLN A 105 15.95 0.72 1.90
CA GLN A 105 16.17 0.61 3.34
C GLN A 105 16.51 1.97 3.98
N GLU A 106 17.18 2.84 3.24
CA GLU A 106 17.56 4.19 3.69
C GLU A 106 16.32 5.06 3.89
N CYS A 107 15.43 5.09 2.88
CA CYS A 107 14.19 5.86 2.94
C CYS A 107 13.28 5.33 4.05
N SER A 108 13.14 4.01 4.16
CA SER A 108 12.32 3.37 5.19
C SER A 108 12.81 3.65 6.61
N LYS A 109 14.12 3.46 6.89
CA LYS A 109 14.71 3.74 8.22
C LYS A 109 14.56 5.21 8.61
N THR A 110 14.86 6.12 7.68
CA THR A 110 14.77 7.56 7.93
C THR A 110 13.34 7.99 8.20
N PHE A 111 12.38 7.40 7.48
CA PHE A 111 10.96 7.68 7.68
C PHE A 111 10.46 7.20 9.04
N ILE A 112 10.74 5.93 9.41
CA ILE A 112 10.39 5.37 10.72
C ILE A 112 10.95 6.24 11.87
N ASN A 113 12.21 6.64 11.78
CA ASN A 113 12.83 7.53 12.76
C ASN A 113 12.13 8.90 12.85
N CYS A 114 11.65 9.43 11.71
CA CYS A 114 10.91 10.69 11.67
C CYS A 114 9.55 10.56 12.37
N LEU A 115 8.80 9.48 12.09
CA LEU A 115 7.52 9.17 12.74
C LEU A 115 7.67 9.11 14.26
N GLN A 116 8.68 8.40 14.75
CA GLN A 116 8.96 8.28 16.19
C GLN A 116 9.30 9.63 16.82
N LYS A 117 10.14 10.45 16.17
CA LYS A 117 10.47 11.80 16.67
C LYS A 117 9.23 12.69 16.74
N PHE A 118 8.38 12.66 15.72
CA PHE A 118 7.14 13.42 15.71
C PHE A 118 6.19 12.96 16.84
N LYS A 119 5.97 11.65 16.98
CA LYS A 119 5.18 11.06 18.07
C LYS A 119 5.68 11.51 19.44
N ASN A 120 6.98 11.42 19.69
CA ASN A 120 7.59 11.79 20.96
C ASN A 120 7.50 13.29 21.25
N SER A 121 7.54 14.12 20.21
CA SER A 121 7.40 15.58 20.35
C SER A 121 5.98 16.04 20.69
N ARG A 122 4.98 15.16 20.55
CA ARG A 122 3.54 15.50 20.64
C ARG A 122 3.19 16.72 19.80
N GLY A 123 3.75 16.77 18.58
CA GLY A 123 3.59 17.89 17.67
C GLY A 123 2.11 18.14 17.34
N PRO A 124 1.68 19.40 17.17
CA PRO A 124 0.30 19.70 16.81
C PRO A 124 0.00 19.21 15.39
N THR A 125 -1.27 18.87 15.16
CA THR A 125 -1.79 18.56 13.83
C THR A 125 -2.47 19.77 13.19
N PHE A 126 -2.80 19.68 11.89
CA PHE A 126 -3.48 20.73 11.15
C PHE A 126 -4.96 20.88 11.53
N LYS A 127 -5.50 22.08 11.35
CA LYS A 127 -6.90 22.40 11.65
C LYS A 127 -7.85 21.57 10.78
N GLY A 128 -8.85 20.94 11.41
CA GLY A 128 -9.87 20.15 10.71
C GLY A 128 -9.47 18.71 10.42
N ASN A 129 -8.31 18.25 10.93
CA ASN A 129 -7.95 16.83 10.89
C ASN A 129 -8.99 15.98 11.64
N THR A 130 -9.53 14.97 10.98
CA THR A 130 -10.47 13.99 11.56
C THR A 130 -9.82 12.67 11.99
N CYS A 131 -8.54 12.47 11.72
CA CYS A 131 -7.79 11.29 12.15
C CYS A 131 -7.23 11.44 13.57
N GLN A 132 -7.20 10.33 14.30
CA GLN A 132 -6.30 10.20 15.45
C GLN A 132 -4.87 10.03 14.94
N VAL A 133 -3.99 10.95 15.31
CA VAL A 133 -2.64 11.05 14.75
C VAL A 133 -1.78 9.83 15.12
N ASP A 134 -1.96 9.31 16.34
CA ASP A 134 -1.23 8.12 16.79
C ASP A 134 -1.61 6.87 15.98
N ASP A 135 -2.89 6.71 15.62
CA ASP A 135 -3.36 5.60 14.77
C ASP A 135 -2.73 5.66 13.37
N VAL A 136 -2.67 6.87 12.79
CA VAL A 136 -2.03 7.08 11.48
C VAL A 136 -0.55 6.72 11.54
N ILE A 137 0.15 7.15 12.59
CA ILE A 137 1.57 6.81 12.80
C ILE A 137 1.76 5.30 12.92
N GLU A 138 0.92 4.62 13.69
CA GLU A 138 1.01 3.17 13.89
C GLU A 138 0.80 2.41 12.57
N VAL A 139 -0.26 2.75 11.82
CA VAL A 139 -0.55 2.13 10.52
C VAL A 139 0.59 2.31 9.54
N ILE A 140 1.13 3.54 9.43
CA ILE A 140 2.27 3.81 8.56
C ILE A 140 3.51 3.06 9.04
N ASN A 141 3.78 3.03 10.34
CA ASN A 141 4.97 2.35 10.88
C ASN A 141 4.98 0.86 10.56
N VAL A 142 3.85 0.16 10.70
CA VAL A 142 3.72 -1.27 10.36
C VAL A 142 4.05 -1.52 8.89
N VAL A 143 3.52 -0.69 7.97
CA VAL A 143 3.80 -0.81 6.54
C VAL A 143 5.28 -0.58 6.25
N MET A 144 5.89 0.43 6.89
CA MET A 144 7.31 0.75 6.67
C MET A 144 8.27 -0.27 7.28
N GLU A 145 7.91 -0.91 8.39
CA GLU A 145 8.68 -2.03 8.95
C GLU A 145 8.67 -3.23 7.99
N ALA A 146 7.52 -3.53 7.39
CA ALA A 146 7.40 -4.56 6.36
C ALA A 146 8.21 -4.21 5.10
N ALA A 147 8.14 -2.96 4.61
CA ALA A 147 8.94 -2.49 3.48
C ALA A 147 10.44 -2.56 3.77
N LEU A 148 10.87 -2.16 4.98
CA LEU A 148 12.25 -2.24 5.40
C LEU A 148 12.74 -3.70 5.47
N LEU A 149 11.92 -4.62 5.97
CA LEU A 149 12.25 -6.05 5.98
C LEU A 149 12.35 -6.60 4.56
N ALA A 150 11.38 -6.31 3.69
CA ALA A 150 11.38 -6.72 2.30
C ALA A 150 12.63 -6.19 1.57
N GLY A 151 12.98 -4.92 1.75
CA GLY A 151 14.19 -4.32 1.21
C GLY A 151 15.50 -4.94 1.72
N ARG A 152 15.51 -5.56 2.89
CA ARG A 152 16.67 -6.35 3.38
C ARG A 152 16.75 -7.74 2.78
N VAL A 153 15.64 -8.30 2.33
CA VAL A 153 15.59 -9.65 1.74
C VAL A 153 15.84 -9.58 0.24
N LEU A 154 15.18 -8.65 -0.45
CA LEU A 154 15.17 -8.55 -1.91
C LEU A 154 16.39 -7.82 -2.48
N HIS A 155 17.01 -6.91 -1.73
CA HIS A 155 18.28 -6.28 -2.12
C HIS A 155 19.52 -7.04 -1.63
N LYS A 156 19.37 -8.29 -1.17
CA LYS A 156 20.53 -9.17 -0.98
C LYS A 156 21.08 -9.58 -2.35
N PRO A 157 22.40 -9.51 -2.58
CA PRO A 157 23.01 -9.98 -3.81
C PRO A 157 22.82 -11.50 -4.00
#